data_AF-A0A1A8PDX3-F1
#
_entry.id   AF-A0A1A8PDX3-F1
#
_cell.length_a   1.000
_cell.length_b   1.000
_cell.length_c   1.000
_cell.angle_alpha   90.00
_cell.angle_beta   90.00
_cell.angle_gamma   90.00
#
_symmetry.space_group_name_H-M   'P 1'
#
loop_
_entity.id
_entity.type
_entity.pdbx_description
1 polymer ?
#
loop_
_entity_poly.entity_id
_entity_poly.type
_entity_poly.pdbx_seq_one_letter_code
_entity_poly.pdbx_strand_id
1 'polypeptide(L)'
;NTTTPAPVTTTPTPTLPTPFTGNYTLKSNETVCLLANFGLRISLKIKEKYQEMNFEPVGAAVSGSCGTNISELVLGSDQMNITFTFNNDTKKFLLHDLSINVKTSSGVFNASSTNLTLWAASIGSSYMCNKEQNFTISDQLSLFTFNLHVQPFGVKKGVFSTAEECFLDSDLSFLVPIAVGVALSFLIILVLISYLIGRRKSRTGYQSV
;
A
#
# COMPACT_ATOMS: atom_id res chain seq x y z
N ASN A 1 50.21 6.44 -0.89
CA ASN A 1 49.24 6.36 0.22
C ASN A 1 48.02 7.18 -0.11
N THR A 2 46.99 6.52 -0.61
CA THR A 2 45.69 7.14 -0.94
C THR A 2 44.81 7.04 0.30
N THR A 3 44.50 8.16 0.93
CA THR A 3 43.62 8.24 2.10
C THR A 3 42.16 8.29 1.65
N THR A 4 41.43 7.21 1.88
CA THR A 4 39.97 7.10 1.71
C THR A 4 39.25 8.00 2.72
N PRO A 5 38.30 8.87 2.32
CA PRO A 5 37.50 9.65 3.27
C PRO A 5 36.54 8.73 4.03
N ALA A 6 36.42 8.94 5.35
CA ALA A 6 35.54 8.20 6.23
C ALA A 6 34.05 8.38 5.84
N PRO A 7 33.20 7.36 6.06
CA PRO A 7 31.77 7.44 5.77
C PRO A 7 31.10 8.53 6.62
N VAL A 8 30.37 9.42 5.95
CA VAL A 8 29.60 10.49 6.59
C VAL A 8 28.39 9.85 7.27
N THR A 9 28.40 9.76 8.60
CA THR A 9 27.23 9.37 9.39
C THR A 9 26.21 10.51 9.32
N THR A 10 25.13 10.33 8.56
CA THR A 10 24.01 11.27 8.54
C THR A 10 23.19 11.09 9.82
N THR A 11 23.17 12.10 10.67
CA THR A 11 22.30 12.21 11.84
C THR A 11 20.83 11.97 11.44
N PRO A 12 20.07 11.10 12.13
CA PRO A 12 18.67 10.87 11.80
C PRO A 12 17.85 12.12 12.14
N THR A 13 17.18 12.69 11.14
CA THR A 13 16.07 13.64 11.33
C THR A 13 15.06 13.04 12.30
N PRO A 14 14.51 13.79 13.27
CA PRO A 14 13.48 13.27 14.18
C PRO A 14 12.32 12.72 13.35
N THR A 15 12.15 11.40 13.37
CA THR A 15 11.10 10.70 12.65
C THR A 15 9.78 10.98 13.38
N LEU A 16 8.80 11.54 12.67
CA LEU A 16 7.46 11.77 13.21
C LEU A 16 6.92 10.43 13.76
N PRO A 17 6.24 10.39 14.92
CA PRO A 17 5.72 9.14 15.46
C PRO A 17 4.75 8.48 14.47
N THR A 18 4.64 7.16 14.51
CA THR A 18 3.63 6.43 13.74
C THR A 18 2.24 6.98 14.07
N PRO A 19 1.41 7.35 13.08
CA PRO A 19 0.09 7.89 13.34
C PRO A 19 -0.81 6.84 13.97
N PHE A 20 -1.71 7.28 14.85
CA PHE A 20 -2.74 6.41 15.40
C PHE A 20 -3.72 5.97 14.32
N THR A 21 -4.18 4.71 14.40
CA THR A 21 -5.23 4.20 13.52
C THR A 21 -6.59 4.71 14.01
N GLY A 22 -7.27 5.48 13.17
CA GLY A 22 -8.66 5.87 13.39
C GLY A 22 -9.62 4.82 12.83
N ASN A 23 -10.83 4.78 13.39
CA ASN A 23 -11.93 3.94 12.91
C ASN A 23 -13.08 4.85 12.48
N TYR A 24 -13.38 4.85 11.18
CA TYR A 24 -14.32 5.75 10.55
C TYR A 24 -15.49 4.96 9.97
N THR A 25 -16.69 5.39 10.31
CA THR A 25 -17.93 4.75 9.86
C THR A 25 -18.84 5.82 9.28
N LEU A 26 -19.20 5.67 8.01
CA LEU A 26 -20.15 6.54 7.34
C LEU A 26 -21.49 5.83 7.19
N LYS A 27 -22.57 6.55 7.54
CA LYS A 27 -23.95 6.07 7.42
C LYS A 27 -24.70 6.90 6.41
N SER A 28 -25.54 6.24 5.63
CA SER A 28 -26.55 6.86 4.76
C SER A 28 -27.90 6.29 5.14
N ASN A 29 -28.86 7.15 5.51
CA ASN A 29 -30.19 6.75 6.01
C ASN A 29 -30.11 5.66 7.10
N GLU A 30 -29.34 5.93 8.15
CA GLU A 30 -29.07 5.02 9.30
C GLU A 30 -28.34 3.70 8.96
N THR A 31 -28.10 3.41 7.69
CA THR A 31 -27.39 2.22 7.23
C THR A 31 -25.92 2.52 7.01
N VAL A 32 -25.02 1.70 7.57
CA VAL A 32 -23.59 1.82 7.31
C VAL A 32 -23.30 1.49 5.85
N CYS A 33 -22.60 2.38 5.16
CA CYS A 33 -22.35 2.27 3.72
C CYS A 33 -20.86 2.37 3.34
N LEU A 34 -20.02 2.88 4.25
CA LEU A 34 -18.57 2.91 4.10
C LEU A 34 -17.91 2.70 5.46
N LEU A 35 -16.90 1.83 5.49
CA LEU A 35 -16.06 1.58 6.64
C LEU A 35 -14.60 1.86 6.26
N ALA A 36 -13.85 2.46 7.17
CA ALA A 36 -12.44 2.73 6.98
C ALA A 36 -11.70 2.72 8.31
N ASN A 37 -10.64 1.93 8.41
CA ASN A 37 -9.69 1.97 9.50
C ASN A 37 -8.32 2.26 8.91
N PHE A 38 -7.64 3.31 9.38
CA PHE A 38 -6.28 3.60 8.98
C PHE A 38 -5.67 4.70 9.86
N GLY A 39 -4.35 4.68 9.98
CA GLY A 39 -3.56 5.86 10.35
C GLY A 39 -3.06 6.55 9.08
N LEU A 40 -3.06 7.89 9.08
CA LEU A 40 -2.60 8.67 7.93
C LEU A 40 -1.44 9.58 8.29
N ARG A 41 -0.49 9.67 7.38
CA ARG A 41 0.49 10.75 7.32
C ARG A 41 0.54 11.30 5.91
N ILE A 42 0.72 12.60 5.79
CA ILE A 42 0.89 13.28 4.50
C ILE A 42 2.26 13.94 4.48
N SER A 43 2.86 14.03 3.29
CA SER A 43 3.99 14.92 3.03
C SER A 43 3.55 15.94 1.98
N LEU A 44 3.57 17.22 2.35
CA LEU A 44 3.11 18.31 1.49
C LEU A 44 4.29 19.25 1.17
N LYS A 45 4.41 19.68 -0.08
CA LYS A 45 5.40 20.67 -0.49
C LYS A 45 4.91 22.09 -0.17
N ILE A 46 5.42 22.70 0.90
CA ILE A 46 5.11 24.06 1.35
C ILE A 46 6.33 24.94 1.15
N LYS A 47 6.22 25.99 0.32
CA LYS A 47 7.30 26.96 0.04
C LYS A 47 8.64 26.27 -0.30
N GLU A 48 8.60 25.32 -1.23
CA GLU A 48 9.74 24.50 -1.69
C GLU A 48 10.34 23.51 -0.68
N LYS A 49 9.71 23.32 0.49
CA LYS A 49 10.11 22.30 1.47
C LYS A 49 9.00 21.30 1.70
N TYR A 50 9.34 20.02 1.77
CA TYR A 50 8.41 18.99 2.19
C TYR A 50 8.21 19.04 3.69
N GLN A 51 6.95 19.02 4.11
CA GLN A 51 6.55 18.95 5.51
C GLN A 51 5.64 17.76 5.71
N GLU A 52 6.06 16.86 6.61
CA GLU A 52 5.26 15.72 7.02
C GLU A 52 4.35 16.06 8.19
N MET A 53 3.11 15.60 8.12
CA MET A 53 2.08 15.81 9.15
C MET A 53 1.26 14.53 9.31
N ASN A 54 1.06 14.09 10.54
CA ASN A 54 0.11 13.03 10.85
C ASN A 54 -1.29 13.61 10.91
N PHE A 55 -2.27 12.84 10.46
CA PHE A 55 -3.67 13.13 10.74
C PHE A 55 -4.00 12.66 12.17
N GLU A 56 -4.73 13.49 12.92
CA GLU A 56 -5.20 13.13 14.26
C GLU A 56 -6.60 12.52 14.16
N PRO A 57 -6.76 11.20 14.37
CA PRO A 57 -8.07 10.56 14.31
C PRO A 57 -8.97 10.92 15.51
N VAL A 58 -8.41 11.26 16.67
CA VAL A 58 -9.19 11.50 17.88
C VAL A 58 -9.96 12.82 17.76
N GLY A 59 -11.28 12.75 17.85
CA GLY A 59 -12.15 13.92 17.71
C GLY A 59 -12.34 14.40 16.27
N ALA A 60 -11.83 13.65 15.27
CA ALA A 60 -12.05 13.96 13.87
C ALA A 60 -13.54 13.84 13.51
N ALA A 61 -14.06 14.85 12.81
CA ALA A 61 -15.37 14.82 12.19
C ALA A 61 -15.36 13.87 10.99
N VAL A 62 -16.36 12.99 10.92
CA VAL A 62 -16.56 12.06 9.81
C VAL A 62 -17.84 12.46 9.08
N SER A 63 -17.74 12.73 7.79
CA SER A 63 -18.87 13.04 6.91
C SER A 63 -18.61 12.48 5.52
N GLY A 64 -19.49 12.81 4.57
CA GLY A 64 -19.40 12.35 3.19
C GLY A 64 -20.72 11.82 2.66
N SER A 65 -20.67 11.03 1.60
CA SER A 65 -21.85 10.49 0.94
C SER A 65 -21.62 9.08 0.39
N CYS A 66 -22.69 8.31 0.28
CA CYS A 66 -22.65 6.98 -0.32
C CYS A 66 -23.63 6.93 -1.49
N GLY A 67 -23.08 6.83 -2.70
CA GLY A 67 -23.83 6.61 -3.93
C GLY A 67 -23.59 5.21 -4.50
N THR A 68 -24.21 4.93 -5.63
CA THR A 68 -24.06 3.64 -6.34
C THR A 68 -22.75 3.57 -7.12
N ASN A 69 -22.33 4.69 -7.70
CA ASN A 69 -21.13 4.81 -8.52
C ASN A 69 -19.98 5.49 -7.78
N ILE A 70 -20.30 6.42 -6.88
CA ILE A 70 -19.34 7.24 -6.16
C ILE A 70 -19.67 7.17 -4.67
N SER A 71 -18.66 6.97 -3.83
CA SER A 71 -18.77 7.14 -2.38
C SER A 71 -17.64 8.05 -1.90
N GLU A 72 -17.97 8.97 -1.02
CA GLU A 72 -17.06 9.98 -0.50
C GLU A 72 -16.93 9.83 1.02
N LEU A 73 -15.70 9.82 1.52
CA LEU A 73 -15.38 9.90 2.93
C LEU A 73 -14.62 11.21 3.18
N VAL A 74 -15.15 12.05 4.05
CA VAL A 74 -14.55 13.31 4.47
C VAL A 74 -14.14 13.19 5.94
N LEU A 75 -12.85 13.41 6.21
CA LEU A 75 -12.26 13.40 7.54
C LEU A 75 -11.75 14.79 7.88
N GLY A 76 -12.40 15.45 8.84
CA GLY A 76 -12.06 16.80 9.27
C GLY A 76 -11.46 16.83 10.67
N SER A 77 -10.30 17.45 10.83
CA SER A 77 -9.69 17.84 12.11
C SER A 77 -9.48 19.36 12.12
N ASP A 78 -9.03 19.92 13.25
CA ASP A 78 -8.75 21.37 13.36
C ASP A 78 -7.76 21.88 12.30
N GLN A 79 -6.79 21.04 11.95
CA GLN A 79 -5.65 21.40 11.11
C GLN A 79 -5.75 20.82 9.69
N MET A 80 -6.53 19.75 9.49
CA MET A 80 -6.51 19.00 8.23
C MET A 80 -7.90 18.47 7.89
N ASN A 81 -8.34 18.71 6.66
CA ASN A 81 -9.53 18.11 6.07
C ASN A 81 -9.13 17.26 4.86
N ILE A 82 -9.51 16.00 4.85
CA ILE A 82 -9.17 15.03 3.80
C ILE A 82 -10.45 14.45 3.22
N THR A 83 -10.59 14.52 1.91
CA THR A 83 -11.68 13.93 1.15
C THR A 83 -11.14 12.79 0.30
N PHE A 84 -11.67 11.59 0.53
CA PHE A 84 -11.43 10.39 -0.25
C PHE A 84 -12.65 10.10 -1.12
N THR A 85 -12.47 10.05 -2.44
CA THR A 85 -13.54 9.70 -3.38
C THR A 85 -13.26 8.34 -3.99
N PHE A 86 -14.16 7.41 -3.75
CA PHE A 86 -14.12 6.06 -4.30
C PHE A 86 -15.06 5.95 -5.49
N ASN A 87 -14.56 5.37 -6.58
CA ASN A 87 -15.37 5.03 -7.74
C ASN A 87 -15.62 3.52 -7.81
N ASN A 88 -16.83 3.17 -8.23
CA ASN A 88 -17.18 1.83 -8.65
C ASN A 88 -16.91 1.67 -10.14
N ASP A 89 -15.81 1.01 -10.48
CA ASP A 89 -15.45 0.63 -11.83
C ASP A 89 -15.75 -0.86 -12.06
N THR A 90 -16.85 -1.12 -12.78
CA THR A 90 -17.15 -2.45 -13.33
C THR A 90 -17.07 -3.59 -12.30
N LYS A 91 -17.69 -3.38 -11.12
CA LYS A 91 -17.71 -4.29 -9.94
C LYS A 91 -16.44 -4.31 -9.09
N LYS A 92 -15.51 -3.39 -9.29
CA LYS A 92 -14.43 -3.09 -8.35
C LYS A 92 -14.60 -1.68 -7.82
N PHE A 93 -14.20 -1.43 -6.60
CA PHE A 93 -13.98 -0.07 -6.13
C PHE A 93 -12.50 0.27 -6.20
N LEU A 94 -12.21 1.55 -6.29
CA LEU A 94 -10.87 2.12 -6.18
C LEU A 94 -10.96 3.53 -5.61
N LEU A 95 -9.93 3.97 -4.89
CA LEU A 95 -9.75 5.38 -4.56
C LEU A 95 -9.36 6.11 -5.85
N HIS A 96 -10.22 7.02 -6.30
CA HIS A 96 -10.10 7.74 -7.56
C HIS A 96 -9.63 9.17 -7.38
N ASP A 97 -10.20 9.87 -6.39
CA ASP A 97 -9.82 11.24 -6.07
C ASP A 97 -9.41 11.35 -4.61
N LEU A 98 -8.40 12.18 -4.38
CA LEU A 98 -7.94 12.57 -3.05
C LEU A 98 -7.81 14.08 -3.03
N SER A 99 -8.45 14.73 -2.06
CA SER A 99 -8.34 16.17 -1.83
C SER A 99 -8.00 16.45 -0.38
N ILE A 100 -7.03 17.34 -0.16
CA ILE A 100 -6.48 17.63 1.16
C ILE A 100 -6.38 19.14 1.33
N ASN A 101 -6.98 19.65 2.40
CA ASN A 101 -6.82 21.00 2.88
C ASN A 101 -6.08 20.97 4.22
N VAL A 102 -4.97 21.68 4.32
CA VAL A 102 -4.16 21.77 5.54
C VAL A 102 -4.05 23.23 5.96
N LYS A 103 -4.32 23.49 7.24
CA LYS A 103 -4.10 24.76 7.92
C LYS A 103 -2.83 24.66 8.74
N THR A 104 -1.85 25.50 8.41
CA THR A 104 -0.59 25.64 9.17
C THR A 104 -0.45 27.07 9.66
N SER A 105 0.55 27.31 10.52
CA SER A 105 0.97 28.67 10.89
C SER A 105 1.42 29.52 9.68
N SER A 106 1.80 28.88 8.57
CA SER A 106 2.23 29.54 7.34
C SER A 106 1.08 29.87 6.38
N GLY A 107 -0.14 29.43 6.68
CA GLY A 107 -1.33 29.62 5.84
C GLY A 107 -2.08 28.31 5.56
N VAL A 108 -3.05 28.41 4.64
CA VAL A 108 -3.87 27.29 4.18
C VAL A 108 -3.33 26.77 2.86
N PHE A 109 -3.13 25.46 2.77
CA PHE A 109 -2.61 24.78 1.58
C PHE A 109 -3.60 23.73 1.11
N ASN A 110 -3.76 23.61 -0.20
CA ASN A 110 -4.63 22.62 -0.83
C ASN A 110 -3.80 21.76 -1.78
N ALA A 111 -4.04 20.46 -1.76
CA ALA A 111 -3.55 19.54 -2.78
C ALA A 111 -4.65 18.56 -3.13
N SER A 112 -4.82 18.30 -4.42
CA SER A 112 -5.77 17.31 -4.90
C SER A 112 -5.20 16.56 -6.09
N SER A 113 -5.62 15.31 -6.24
CA SER A 113 -5.32 14.50 -7.41
C SER A 113 -6.53 13.66 -7.77
N THR A 114 -6.67 13.39 -9.07
CA THR A 114 -7.76 12.61 -9.66
C THR A 114 -7.17 11.49 -10.51
N ASN A 115 -7.99 10.54 -10.94
CA ASN A 115 -7.53 9.36 -11.70
C ASN A 115 -6.52 8.48 -10.95
N LEU A 116 -6.60 8.48 -9.63
CA LEU A 116 -5.90 7.50 -8.81
C LEU A 116 -6.50 6.11 -9.04
N THR A 117 -5.69 5.08 -8.84
CA THR A 117 -6.08 3.66 -8.94
C THR A 117 -5.62 2.91 -7.69
N LEU A 118 -5.79 3.54 -6.53
CA LEU A 118 -5.31 3.02 -5.25
C LEU A 118 -6.39 2.17 -4.56
N TRP A 119 -5.96 1.24 -3.71
CA TRP A 119 -6.81 0.43 -2.83
C TRP A 119 -7.92 -0.32 -3.56
N ALA A 120 -7.60 -0.80 -4.77
CA ALA A 120 -8.57 -1.47 -5.61
C ALA A 120 -8.95 -2.84 -5.04
N ALA A 121 -10.24 -3.11 -4.90
CA ALA A 121 -10.79 -4.42 -4.51
C ALA A 121 -12.20 -4.60 -5.08
N SER A 122 -12.73 -5.82 -5.02
CA SER A 122 -14.06 -6.15 -5.54
C SER A 122 -15.18 -5.48 -4.73
N ILE A 123 -16.28 -5.10 -5.37
CA ILE A 123 -17.47 -4.61 -4.65
C ILE A 123 -18.02 -5.73 -3.77
N GLY A 124 -18.19 -5.44 -2.48
CA GLY A 124 -18.63 -6.41 -1.48
C GLY A 124 -17.50 -7.20 -0.82
N SER A 125 -16.24 -6.96 -1.17
CA SER A 125 -15.04 -7.26 -0.37
C SER A 125 -14.51 -5.97 0.28
N SER A 126 -13.38 -6.05 0.97
CA SER A 126 -12.66 -4.90 1.52
C SER A 126 -11.21 -4.90 1.04
N TYR A 127 -10.51 -3.76 1.06
CA TYR A 127 -9.07 -3.69 0.80
C TYR A 127 -8.33 -3.58 2.13
N MET A 128 -7.31 -4.39 2.36
CA MET A 128 -6.54 -4.38 3.61
C MET A 128 -5.02 -4.38 3.36
N CYS A 129 -4.29 -3.59 4.15
CA CYS A 129 -2.83 -3.57 4.19
C CYS A 129 -2.35 -3.16 5.58
N ASN A 130 -1.77 -4.10 6.33
CA ASN A 130 -1.26 -3.86 7.67
C ASN A 130 0.05 -3.07 7.63
N LYS A 131 0.93 -3.39 6.67
CA LYS A 131 2.20 -2.69 6.48
C LYS A 131 2.00 -1.24 6.01
N GLU A 132 2.98 -0.41 6.35
CA GLU A 132 3.05 0.97 5.86
C GLU A 132 3.08 1.00 4.33
N GLN A 133 2.22 1.82 3.74
CA GLN A 133 2.23 2.10 2.30
C GLN A 133 2.57 3.56 2.07
N ASN A 134 3.34 3.83 1.02
CA ASN A 134 3.69 5.16 0.56
C ASN A 134 3.20 5.34 -0.88
N PHE A 135 2.38 6.36 -1.10
CA PHE A 135 1.82 6.72 -2.39
C PHE A 135 2.26 8.14 -2.75
N THR A 136 2.99 8.28 -3.87
CA THR A 136 3.22 9.60 -4.48
C THR A 136 1.97 10.00 -5.26
N ILE A 137 1.20 10.93 -4.70
CA ILE A 137 -0.09 11.36 -5.26
C ILE A 137 0.12 12.41 -6.35
N SER A 138 1.06 13.33 -6.13
CA SER A 138 1.53 14.34 -7.09
C SER A 138 2.92 14.84 -6.68
N ASP A 139 3.52 15.74 -7.47
CA ASP A 139 4.80 16.41 -7.12
C ASP A 139 4.73 17.22 -5.82
N GLN A 140 3.52 17.48 -5.30
CA GLN A 140 3.29 18.31 -4.11
C GLN A 140 2.77 17.51 -2.93
N LEU A 141 2.34 16.26 -3.13
CA LEU A 141 1.65 15.47 -2.13
C LEU A 141 2.07 13.99 -2.18
N SER A 142 2.51 13.48 -1.03
CA SER A 142 2.61 12.03 -0.78
C SER A 142 1.67 11.65 0.36
N LEU A 143 1.04 10.48 0.24
CA LEU A 143 0.16 9.89 1.23
C LEU A 143 0.81 8.63 1.79
N PHE A 144 0.87 8.54 3.11
CA PHE A 144 1.33 7.37 3.85
C PHE A 144 0.17 6.81 4.65
N THR A 145 -0.03 5.50 4.59
CA THR A 145 -1.10 4.80 5.30
C THR A 145 -0.56 3.69 6.18
N PHE A 146 -1.19 3.51 7.35
CA PHE A 146 -0.80 2.54 8.37
C PHE A 146 -2.03 1.73 8.80
N ASN A 147 -1.94 0.40 8.87
CA ASN A 147 -3.06 -0.49 9.18
C ASN A 147 -4.32 -0.15 8.37
N LEU A 148 -4.15 -0.04 7.05
CA LEU A 148 -5.22 0.33 6.14
C LEU A 148 -6.22 -0.81 5.99
N HIS A 149 -7.49 -0.54 6.25
CA HIS A 149 -8.61 -1.43 5.95
C HIS A 149 -9.81 -0.60 5.53
N VAL A 150 -10.21 -0.70 4.26
CA VAL A 150 -11.27 0.17 3.72
C VAL A 150 -12.27 -0.62 2.90
N GLN A 151 -13.54 -0.25 3.02
CA GLN A 151 -14.63 -0.81 2.25
C GLN A 151 -15.67 0.27 1.96
N PRO A 152 -15.58 0.91 0.79
CA PRO A 152 -16.68 1.66 0.22
C PRO A 152 -17.65 0.69 -0.48
N PHE A 153 -18.93 1.04 -0.49
CA PHE A 153 -19.99 0.26 -1.14
C PHE A 153 -20.19 -1.14 -0.56
N GLY A 154 -21.41 -1.68 -0.73
CA GLY A 154 -21.69 -3.09 -0.46
C GLY A 154 -21.41 -3.55 0.99
N VAL A 155 -21.34 -2.64 1.95
CA VAL A 155 -21.19 -2.96 3.38
C VAL A 155 -22.45 -3.69 3.86
N LYS A 156 -22.26 -4.85 4.50
CA LYS A 156 -23.36 -5.66 5.03
C LYS A 156 -23.24 -5.74 6.54
N LYS A 157 -24.35 -5.51 7.26
CA LYS A 157 -24.43 -5.58 8.72
C LYS A 157 -23.47 -4.64 9.47
N GLY A 158 -22.93 -3.61 8.80
CA GLY A 158 -22.00 -2.65 9.42
C GLY A 158 -20.64 -3.23 9.79
N VAL A 159 -20.21 -4.31 9.14
CA VAL A 159 -18.90 -4.94 9.34
C VAL A 159 -18.16 -5.08 8.02
N PHE A 160 -16.83 -5.14 8.09
CA PHE A 160 -16.00 -5.43 6.91
C PHE A 160 -16.31 -6.82 6.36
N SER A 161 -16.39 -6.90 5.04
CA SER A 161 -16.35 -8.14 4.26
C SER A 161 -14.93 -8.71 4.19
N THR A 162 -14.79 -9.90 3.60
CA THR A 162 -13.48 -10.52 3.32
C THR A 162 -12.50 -9.54 2.68
N ALA A 163 -11.30 -9.46 3.23
CA ALA A 163 -10.25 -8.57 2.77
C ALA A 163 -9.50 -9.14 1.55
N GLU A 164 -9.27 -8.29 0.55
CA GLU A 164 -8.25 -8.43 -0.47
C GLU A 164 -7.00 -7.71 0.05
N GLU A 165 -5.97 -8.51 0.38
CA GLU A 165 -4.75 -8.02 1.01
C GLU A 165 -3.79 -7.41 -0.02
N CYS A 166 -3.04 -6.40 0.41
CA CYS A 166 -1.97 -5.81 -0.39
C CYS A 166 -0.80 -6.78 -0.57
N PHE A 167 -0.04 -6.60 -1.66
CA PHE A 167 1.17 -7.39 -1.92
C PHE A 167 2.23 -7.27 -0.81
N LEU A 168 2.28 -6.13 -0.11
CA LEU A 168 3.25 -5.93 0.96
C LEU A 168 3.03 -6.89 2.13
N ASP A 169 1.77 -7.21 2.44
CA ASP A 169 1.41 -8.18 3.48
C ASP A 169 1.66 -9.62 3.04
N SER A 170 1.85 -9.88 1.73
CA SER A 170 2.19 -11.22 1.25
C SER A 170 3.53 -11.69 1.82
N ASP A 171 3.50 -12.79 2.55
CA ASP A 171 4.70 -13.41 3.10
C ASP A 171 5.57 -13.98 1.97
N LEU A 172 6.71 -13.35 1.68
CA LEU A 172 7.73 -13.88 0.76
C LEU A 172 8.37 -15.18 1.27
N SER A 173 7.92 -15.70 2.41
CA SER A 173 8.32 -16.96 3.01
C SER A 173 8.15 -18.15 2.06
N PHE A 174 7.19 -18.10 1.12
CA PHE A 174 7.04 -19.15 0.09
C PHE A 174 8.09 -19.06 -1.04
N LEU A 175 8.75 -17.91 -1.21
CA LEU A 175 9.72 -17.68 -2.28
C LEU A 175 11.03 -18.45 -2.03
N VAL A 176 11.46 -18.55 -0.78
CA VAL A 176 12.68 -19.29 -0.39
C VAL A 176 12.57 -20.78 -0.74
N PRO A 177 11.52 -21.53 -0.35
CA PRO A 177 11.32 -22.91 -0.78
C PRO A 177 11.28 -23.10 -2.30
N ILE A 178 10.64 -22.18 -3.05
CA ILE A 178 10.56 -22.26 -4.51
C ILE A 178 11.95 -22.09 -5.13
N ALA A 179 12.71 -21.09 -4.71
CA ALA A 179 14.06 -20.85 -5.22
C ALA A 179 14.99 -22.05 -4.97
N VAL A 180 14.92 -22.64 -3.77
CA VAL A 180 15.67 -23.86 -3.43
C VAL A 180 15.23 -25.03 -4.30
N GLY A 181 13.92 -25.22 -4.51
CA GLY A 181 13.38 -26.27 -5.37
C GLY A 181 13.87 -26.17 -6.83
N VAL A 182 13.89 -24.97 -7.39
CA VAL A 182 14.38 -24.73 -8.76
C VAL A 182 15.89 -24.99 -8.86
N ALA A 183 16.68 -24.51 -7.90
CA ALA A 183 18.12 -24.72 -7.88
C ALA A 183 18.51 -26.20 -7.79
N LEU A 184 17.85 -26.96 -6.91
CA LEU A 184 18.06 -28.40 -6.77
C LEU A 184 17.66 -29.17 -8.03
N SER A 185 16.53 -28.80 -8.66
CA SER A 185 16.06 -29.43 -9.89
C SER A 185 17.05 -29.22 -11.04
N PHE A 186 17.60 -28.01 -11.19
CA PHE A 186 18.60 -27.70 -12.21
C PHE A 186 19.90 -28.51 -12.00
N LEU A 187 20.38 -28.61 -10.76
CA LEU A 187 21.57 -29.38 -10.41
C LEU A 187 21.40 -30.87 -10.77
N ILE A 188 20.25 -31.47 -10.42
CA ILE A 188 19.94 -32.86 -10.74
C ILE A 188 19.98 -33.09 -12.26
N ILE A 189 19.36 -32.20 -13.05
CA ILE A 189 19.36 -32.30 -14.51
C ILE A 189 20.79 -32.27 -15.07
N LEU A 190 21.65 -31.37 -14.60
CA LEU A 190 23.05 -31.30 -15.02
C LEU A 190 23.83 -32.58 -14.71
N VAL A 191 23.62 -33.15 -13.52
CA VAL A 191 24.25 -34.42 -13.12
C VAL A 191 23.77 -35.57 -14.02
N LEU A 192 22.47 -35.63 -14.33
CA LEU A 192 21.93 -36.65 -15.23
C LEU A 192 22.49 -36.52 -16.66
N ILE A 193 22.57 -35.31 -17.20
CA ILE A 193 23.14 -35.06 -18.53
C ILE A 193 24.61 -35.49 -18.57
N SER A 194 25.42 -35.07 -17.59
CA SER A 194 26.84 -35.44 -17.53
C SER A 194 27.04 -36.96 -17.38
N TYR A 195 26.23 -37.62 -16.56
CA TYR A 195 26.23 -39.07 -16.42
C TYR A 195 25.88 -39.78 -17.73
N LEU A 196 24.84 -39.32 -18.44
CA LEU A 196 24.43 -39.92 -19.71
C LEU A 196 25.52 -39.77 -20.80
N ILE A 197 26.18 -38.61 -20.87
CA ILE A 197 27.31 -38.39 -21.80
C ILE A 197 28.49 -39.30 -21.43
N GLY A 198 28.86 -39.36 -20.14
CA GLY A 198 29.94 -40.23 -19.66
C GLY A 198 29.68 -41.71 -19.94
N ARG A 199 28.46 -42.19 -19.65
CA ARG A 199 28.04 -43.56 -19.94
C ARG A 199 28.01 -43.87 -21.44
N ARG A 200 27.62 -42.90 -22.29
CA ARG A 200 27.70 -43.06 -23.75
C ARG A 200 29.14 -43.24 -24.21
N LYS A 201 30.08 -42.47 -23.65
CA LYS A 201 31.50 -42.52 -24.01
C LYS A 201 32.21 -43.80 -23.52
N SER A 202 31.82 -44.35 -22.36
CA SER A 202 32.36 -45.63 -21.87
C SER A 202 31.89 -46.86 -22.67
N ARG A 203 30.75 -46.80 -23.39
CA ARG A 203 30.26 -47.92 -24.20
C ARG A 203 30.93 -48.06 -25.56
N THR A 204 31.68 -47.06 -26.03
CA THR A 204 32.39 -47.08 -27.32
C THR A 204 33.85 -47.52 -27.23
N GLY A 205 34.30 -48.01 -26.06
CA GLY A 205 35.70 -48.37 -25.78
C GLY A 205 36.06 -49.86 -25.88
N TYR A 206 35.26 -50.70 -26.54
CA TYR A 206 35.64 -52.09 -26.82
C TYR A 206 35.60 -52.34 -28.33
N GLN A 207 36.63 -51.89 -29.04
CA GLN A 207 37.12 -52.65 -30.19
C GLN A 207 38.24 -53.56 -29.68
N SER A 208 37.97 -54.85 -29.81
CA SER A 208 38.95 -55.93 -29.77
C SER A 208 39.90 -55.83 -30.97
N VAL A 209 41.16 -56.19 -30.70
CA VAL A 209 42.36 -56.35 -31.56
C VAL A 209 42.95 -55.10 -32.21
#